data_AF-A0A944QXP8-F1
#
_entry.id   AF-A0A944QXP8-F1
#
_cell.length_a   1.000
_cell.length_b   1.000
_cell.length_c   1.000
_cell.angle_alpha   90.00
_cell.angle_beta   90.00
_cell.angle_gamma   90.00
#
_symmetry.space_group_name_H-M   'P 1'
#
loop_
_entity.id
_entity.type
_entity.pdbx_description
1 polymer ?
#
loop_
_entity_poly.entity_id
_entity_poly.type
_entity_poly.pdbx_seq_one_letter_code
_entity_poly.pdbx_strand_id
1 'polypeptide(L)'
;MSMKEAVQQIGEHANMMPMERGITLPMIKVENNRVIVRRLIYFTRTTPEYGTAITEPQYVAIYDLSAAAFLTLKRFEMEVPNLKPPPWIHNRPAFDKPEDIIPEFDRIWTLYDMLIPAFLNPDAGISEEIKQAAKAYVHYFDRHAEKPLLPFYDLFGGDFLRWVGQVANS
;
A
#
# COMPACT_ATOMS: atom_id res chain seq x y z
N MET A 1 -7.36 -15.68 -4.13
CA MET A 1 -6.02 -15.43 -3.56
C MET A 1 -6.13 -14.23 -2.66
N SER A 2 -5.53 -14.30 -1.47
CA SER A 2 -5.54 -13.24 -0.47
C SER A 2 -4.48 -12.17 -0.76
N MET A 3 -4.67 -10.97 -0.22
CA MET A 3 -3.69 -9.89 -0.25
C MET A 3 -2.39 -10.30 0.45
N LYS A 4 -2.48 -11.11 1.51
CA LYS A 4 -1.30 -11.62 2.23
C LYS A 4 -0.41 -12.45 1.31
N GLU A 5 -1.00 -13.36 0.52
CA GLU A 5 -0.26 -14.17 -0.46
C GLU A 5 0.37 -13.30 -1.56
N ALA A 6 -0.36 -12.31 -2.09
CA ALA A 6 0.18 -11.38 -3.09
C ALA A 6 1.37 -10.57 -2.53
N VAL A 7 1.26 -10.08 -1.29
CA VAL A 7 2.33 -9.37 -0.58
C VAL A 7 3.54 -10.27 -0.35
N GLN A 8 3.33 -11.54 0.00
CA GLN A 8 4.41 -12.51 0.19
C GLN A 8 5.16 -12.79 -1.12
N GLN A 9 4.45 -13.02 -2.24
CA GLN A 9 5.07 -13.23 -3.55
C GLN A 9 5.88 -12.00 -4.00
N ILE A 10 5.35 -10.78 -3.81
CA ILE A 10 6.12 -9.55 -4.04
C ILE A 10 7.38 -9.52 -3.16
N GLY A 11 7.26 -9.92 -1.90
CA GLY A 11 8.38 -9.99 -0.94
C GLY A 11 9.49 -10.94 -1.38
N GLU A 12 9.14 -12.13 -1.87
CA GLU A 12 10.08 -13.12 -2.39
C GLU A 12 10.91 -12.58 -3.56
N HIS A 13 10.26 -11.87 -4.49
CA HIS A 13 10.97 -11.22 -5.61
C HIS A 13 11.77 -9.98 -5.19
N ALA A 14 11.32 -9.25 -4.16
CA ALA A 14 12.02 -8.10 -3.62
C ALA A 14 13.25 -8.48 -2.77
N ASN A 15 13.31 -9.70 -2.21
CA ASN A 15 14.42 -10.16 -1.36
C ASN A 15 15.81 -10.11 -1.99
N MET A 16 15.89 -9.97 -3.31
CA MET A 16 17.14 -9.74 -4.05
C MET A 16 17.70 -8.31 -3.92
N MET A 17 16.95 -7.38 -3.30
CA MET A 17 17.36 -5.97 -3.12
C MET A 17 18.09 -5.71 -1.80
N PRO A 18 18.81 -4.57 -1.63
CA PRO A 18 19.44 -4.19 -0.37
C PRO A 18 18.47 -4.21 0.83
N MET A 19 19.01 -4.49 2.04
CA MET A 19 18.23 -4.65 3.26
C MET A 19 17.57 -3.35 3.76
N GLU A 20 18.17 -2.20 3.53
CA GLU A 20 17.68 -0.88 3.99
C GLU A 20 16.58 -0.32 3.07
N ARG A 21 15.54 -1.14 2.83
CA ARG A 21 14.41 -0.78 1.99
C ARG A 21 13.11 -0.70 2.77
N GLY A 22 12.23 0.18 2.33
CA GLY A 22 10.81 0.10 2.63
C GLY A 22 10.03 -0.30 1.39
N ILE A 23 8.85 -0.88 1.63
CA ILE A 23 7.91 -1.23 0.57
C ILE A 23 6.57 -0.67 1.00
N THR A 24 5.98 0.17 0.16
CA THR A 24 4.69 0.83 0.44
C THR A 24 3.58 -0.17 0.74
N LEU A 25 2.48 0.31 1.33
CA LEU A 25 1.22 -0.43 1.31
C LEU A 25 0.79 -0.72 -0.14
N PRO A 26 -0.02 -1.79 -0.35
CA PRO A 26 -0.61 -2.10 -1.65
C PRO A 26 -1.40 -0.93 -2.25
N MET A 27 -1.09 -0.55 -3.48
CA MET A 27 -1.86 0.41 -4.27
C MET A 27 -2.73 -0.38 -5.26
N ILE A 28 -4.05 -0.26 -5.13
CA ILE A 28 -5.02 -1.07 -5.87
C ILE A 28 -5.58 -0.28 -7.05
N LYS A 29 -5.49 -0.84 -8.26
CA LYS A 29 -6.08 -0.25 -9.46
C LYS A 29 -6.73 -1.31 -10.34
N VAL A 30 -7.87 -0.97 -10.93
CA VAL A 30 -8.48 -1.80 -11.97
C VAL A 30 -7.98 -1.34 -13.33
N GLU A 31 -7.33 -2.23 -14.07
CA GLU A 31 -6.77 -1.95 -15.40
C GLU A 31 -7.10 -3.09 -16.34
N ASN A 32 -7.70 -2.80 -17.50
CA ASN A 32 -8.08 -3.81 -18.48
C ASN A 32 -8.86 -4.99 -17.85
N ASN A 33 -9.80 -4.67 -16.97
CA ASN A 33 -10.62 -5.65 -16.24
C ASN A 33 -9.84 -6.59 -15.28
N ARG A 34 -8.64 -6.18 -14.85
CA ARG A 34 -7.79 -6.90 -13.88
C ARG A 34 -7.55 -6.03 -12.66
N VAL A 35 -7.42 -6.68 -11.50
CA VAL A 35 -7.06 -6.02 -10.24
C VAL A 35 -5.54 -6.03 -10.11
N ILE A 36 -4.94 -4.88 -10.38
CA ILE A 36 -3.49 -4.69 -10.30
C ILE A 36 -3.12 -4.14 -8.93
N VAL A 37 -2.19 -4.83 -8.27
CA VAL A 37 -1.56 -4.39 -7.03
C VAL A 37 -0.17 -3.90 -7.35
N ARG A 38 0.10 -2.64 -6.99
CA ARG A 38 1.43 -2.03 -7.09
C ARG A 38 2.01 -1.80 -5.71
N ARG A 39 3.30 -2.08 -5.58
CA ARG A 39 4.07 -1.72 -4.38
C ARG A 39 5.36 -1.06 -4.82
N LEU A 40 5.63 0.10 -4.26
CA LEU A 40 6.82 0.88 -4.54
C LEU A 40 7.91 0.54 -3.51
N ILE A 41 9.13 0.42 -4.00
CA ILE A 41 10.29 0.10 -3.17
C ILE A 41 11.19 1.34 -3.12
N TYR A 42 11.43 1.81 -1.91
CA TYR A 42 12.25 2.97 -1.61
C TYR A 42 13.35 2.58 -0.61
N PHE A 43 14.39 3.39 -0.49
CA PHE A 43 15.44 3.20 0.50
C PHE A 43 15.25 4.14 1.68
N THR A 44 15.76 3.73 2.83
CA THR A 44 15.80 4.57 4.03
C THR A 44 17.20 5.11 4.26
N ARG A 45 17.32 6.36 4.68
CA ARG A 45 18.58 6.98 5.09
C ARG A 45 18.40 7.62 6.45
N THR A 46 19.16 7.16 7.43
CA THR A 46 19.16 7.76 8.77
C THR A 46 20.14 8.94 8.78
N THR A 47 19.65 10.12 9.13
CA THR A 47 20.47 11.34 9.28
C THR A 47 20.38 11.84 10.72
N PRO A 48 21.47 12.34 11.32
CA PRO A 48 21.45 12.85 12.69
C PRO A 48 20.47 14.00 12.92
N GLU A 49 20.23 14.83 11.90
CA GLU A 49 19.43 16.06 12.01
C GLU A 49 17.92 15.81 11.88
N TYR A 50 17.51 14.81 11.10
CA TYR A 50 16.10 14.61 10.73
C TYR A 50 15.55 13.21 11.03
N GLY A 51 16.38 12.31 11.57
CA GLY A 51 16.01 10.91 11.80
C GLY A 51 15.98 10.09 10.50
N THR A 52 15.01 9.19 10.36
CA THR A 52 14.85 8.34 9.17
C THR A 52 14.15 9.09 8.04
N ALA A 53 14.93 9.47 7.03
CA ALA A 53 14.41 9.94 5.75
C ALA A 53 14.19 8.76 4.80
N ILE A 54 13.21 8.87 3.91
CA ILE A 54 12.99 7.93 2.80
C ILE A 54 13.41 8.58 1.48
N THR A 55 13.90 7.78 0.56
CA THR A 55 14.22 8.24 -0.80
C THR A 55 12.98 8.20 -1.69
N GLU A 56 13.11 8.79 -2.88
CA GLU A 56 12.21 8.47 -3.97
C GLU A 56 12.16 6.96 -4.25
N PRO A 57 10.98 6.38 -4.55
CA PRO A 57 10.86 5.02 -5.04
C PRO A 57 11.80 4.76 -6.21
N GLN A 58 12.59 3.70 -6.09
CA GLN A 58 13.55 3.30 -7.12
C GLN A 58 13.01 2.16 -7.98
N TYR A 59 12.06 1.38 -7.44
CA TYR A 59 11.47 0.24 -8.12
C TYR A 59 9.97 0.14 -7.85
N VAL A 60 9.29 -0.55 -8.75
CA VAL A 60 7.89 -0.96 -8.61
C VAL A 60 7.76 -2.45 -8.82
N ALA A 61 7.09 -3.11 -7.87
CA ALA A 61 6.58 -4.46 -8.01
C ALA A 61 5.12 -4.40 -8.43
N ILE A 62 4.74 -5.22 -9.42
CA ILE A 62 3.38 -5.29 -9.95
C ILE A 62 2.90 -6.73 -9.87
N TYR A 63 1.69 -6.89 -9.34
CA TYR A 63 1.01 -8.16 -9.19
C TYR A 63 -0.39 -8.07 -9.80
N ASP A 64 -0.81 -9.10 -10.52
CA ASP A 64 -2.18 -9.27 -11.00
C ASP A 64 -2.94 -10.17 -10.02
N LEU A 65 -3.75 -9.55 -9.17
CA LEU A 65 -4.53 -10.25 -8.16
C LEU A 65 -5.64 -11.11 -8.79
N SER A 66 -6.17 -10.69 -9.94
CA SER A 66 -7.19 -11.46 -10.67
C SER A 66 -6.63 -12.72 -11.31
N ALA A 67 -5.40 -12.65 -11.83
CA ALA A 67 -4.71 -13.78 -12.44
C ALA A 67 -3.86 -14.58 -11.43
N ALA A 68 -3.78 -14.14 -10.17
CA ALA A 68 -2.91 -14.73 -9.14
C ALA A 68 -1.44 -14.85 -9.62
N ALA A 69 -0.94 -13.80 -10.26
CA ALA A 69 0.35 -13.82 -10.95
C ALA A 69 1.20 -12.59 -10.65
N PHE A 70 2.44 -12.81 -10.26
CA PHE A 70 3.46 -11.77 -10.25
C PHE A 70 3.78 -11.36 -11.69
N LEU A 71 3.71 -10.06 -11.99
CA LEU A 71 3.91 -9.57 -13.35
C LEU A 71 5.34 -9.08 -13.55
N THR A 72 5.83 -8.19 -12.69
CA THR A 72 7.15 -7.59 -12.88
C THR A 72 7.68 -6.90 -11.63
N LEU A 73 9.01 -6.82 -11.55
CA LEU A 73 9.76 -5.92 -10.70
C LEU A 73 10.73 -5.16 -11.60
N LYS A 74 10.58 -3.84 -11.67
CA LYS A 74 11.39 -3.01 -12.56
C LYS A 74 11.72 -1.65 -11.94
N ARG A 75 12.71 -0.97 -12.51
CA ARG A 75 13.06 0.40 -12.13
C ARG A 75 11.85 1.32 -12.30
N PHE A 76 11.66 2.21 -11.33
CA PHE A 76 10.61 3.21 -11.37
C PHE A 76 11.15 4.48 -12.01
N GLU A 77 10.54 4.87 -13.13
CA GLU A 77 10.99 5.97 -14.00
C GLU A 77 9.78 6.82 -14.41
N MET A 78 9.09 7.39 -13.42
CA MET A 78 7.91 8.21 -13.67
C MET A 78 7.96 9.46 -12.80
N GLU A 79 7.76 10.61 -13.42
CA GLU A 79 7.56 11.87 -12.70
C GLU A 79 6.17 11.88 -12.06
N VAL A 80 6.12 12.17 -10.76
CA VAL A 80 4.87 12.24 -10.01
C VAL A 80 4.51 13.70 -9.75
N PRO A 81 3.31 14.16 -10.17
CA PRO A 81 2.86 15.52 -9.91
C PRO A 81 2.79 15.84 -8.41
N ASN A 82 3.00 17.11 -8.07
CA ASN A 82 2.85 17.63 -6.70
C ASN A 82 3.76 16.97 -5.64
N LEU A 83 4.84 16.33 -6.09
CA LEU A 83 5.82 15.75 -5.18
C LEU A 83 6.63 16.86 -4.51
N LYS A 84 6.59 16.89 -3.17
CA LYS A 84 7.37 17.86 -2.39
C LYS A 84 8.86 17.54 -2.49
N PRO A 85 9.76 18.53 -2.46
CA PRO A 85 11.20 18.26 -2.43
C PRO A 85 11.61 17.54 -1.13
N PRO A 86 12.69 16.75 -1.15
CA PRO A 86 13.25 16.13 0.05
C PRO A 86 13.78 17.19 1.05
N PRO A 87 13.96 16.85 2.34
CA PRO A 87 13.91 15.49 2.91
C PRO A 87 12.49 14.98 3.16
N TRP A 88 12.28 13.69 2.85
CA TRP A 88 11.01 13.01 3.10
C TRP A 88 11.09 12.24 4.41
N ILE A 89 10.58 12.82 5.47
CA ILE A 89 10.63 12.19 6.79
C ILE A 89 9.43 11.25 6.94
N HIS A 90 9.71 10.00 7.29
CA HIS A 90 8.68 9.03 7.60
C HIS A 90 9.08 8.26 8.86
N ASN A 91 8.36 8.56 9.94
CA ASN A 91 8.46 7.81 11.18
C ASN A 91 7.51 6.62 11.07
N ARG A 92 8.08 5.41 10.93
CA ARG A 92 7.30 4.18 11.00
C ARG A 92 6.62 4.11 12.37
N PRO A 93 5.41 3.53 12.46
CA PRO A 93 4.76 3.31 13.75
C PRO A 93 5.68 2.52 14.68
N ALA A 94 5.86 3.06 15.89
CA ALA A 94 6.53 2.34 16.95
C ALA A 94 5.58 1.26 17.49
N PHE A 95 6.14 0.08 17.76
CA PHE A 95 5.45 -1.00 18.44
C PHE A 95 6.15 -1.22 19.77
N ASP A 96 5.37 -1.33 20.85
CA ASP A 96 5.92 -1.58 22.18
C ASP A 96 6.55 -2.97 22.26
N LYS A 97 6.01 -3.92 21.47
CA LYS A 97 6.47 -5.30 21.41
C LYS A 97 6.63 -5.79 19.97
N PRO A 98 7.73 -6.49 19.62
CA PRO A 98 7.94 -7.05 18.29
C PRO A 98 6.82 -7.99 17.83
N GLU A 99 6.22 -8.75 18.74
CA GLU A 99 5.13 -9.68 18.47
C GLU A 99 3.85 -9.00 17.97
N ASP A 100 3.67 -7.70 18.20
CA ASP A 100 2.50 -6.94 17.76
C ASP A 100 2.56 -6.55 16.28
N ILE A 101 3.74 -6.64 15.66
CA ILE A 101 3.96 -6.23 14.26
C ILE A 101 3.20 -7.14 13.29
N ILE A 102 3.35 -8.46 13.42
CA ILE A 102 2.76 -9.42 12.47
C ILE A 102 1.22 -9.37 12.52
N PRO A 103 0.56 -9.41 13.70
CA PRO A 103 -0.88 -9.28 13.79
C PRO A 103 -1.41 -7.96 13.22
N GLU A 104 -0.69 -6.86 13.41
CA GLU A 104 -1.07 -5.57 12.86
C GLU A 104 -1.09 -5.58 11.32
N PHE A 105 -0.09 -6.19 10.69
CA PHE A 105 -0.06 -6.34 9.23
C PHE A 105 -1.09 -7.36 8.73
N ASP A 106 -1.33 -8.45 9.47
CA ASP A 106 -2.37 -9.42 9.10
C ASP A 106 -3.77 -8.79 9.09
N ARG A 107 -4.07 -7.87 10.02
CA ARG A 107 -5.33 -7.12 10.03
C ARG A 107 -5.53 -6.32 8.75
N ILE A 108 -4.52 -5.58 8.28
CA ILE A 108 -4.68 -4.77 7.07
C ILE A 108 -4.84 -5.64 5.82
N TRP A 109 -4.22 -6.82 5.76
CA TRP A 109 -4.42 -7.75 4.63
C TRP A 109 -5.87 -8.24 4.58
N THR A 110 -6.45 -8.59 5.73
CA THR A 110 -7.87 -8.95 5.82
C THR A 110 -8.78 -7.80 5.36
N LEU A 111 -8.46 -6.55 5.72
CA LEU A 111 -9.22 -5.39 5.25
C LEU A 111 -9.19 -5.26 3.73
N TYR A 112 -8.03 -5.45 3.09
CA TYR A 112 -7.96 -5.47 1.62
C TYR A 112 -8.82 -6.61 1.03
N ASP A 113 -8.77 -7.80 1.61
CA ASP A 113 -9.54 -8.95 1.13
C ASP A 113 -11.05 -8.74 1.23
N MET A 114 -11.52 -7.96 2.19
CA MET A 114 -12.93 -7.56 2.31
C MET A 114 -13.30 -6.42 1.35
N LEU A 115 -12.44 -5.39 1.27
CA LEU A 115 -12.75 -4.15 0.56
C LEU A 115 -12.61 -4.27 -0.96
N ILE A 116 -11.65 -5.05 -1.46
CA ILE A 116 -11.42 -5.18 -2.90
C ILE A 116 -12.64 -5.80 -3.61
N PRO A 117 -13.22 -6.93 -3.16
CA PRO A 117 -14.43 -7.48 -3.80
C PRO A 117 -15.61 -6.50 -3.80
N ALA A 118 -15.82 -5.78 -2.70
CA ALA A 118 -16.88 -4.77 -2.61
C ALA A 118 -16.63 -3.56 -3.53
N PHE A 119 -15.37 -3.14 -3.67
CA PHE A 119 -14.96 -2.09 -4.61
C PHE A 119 -15.24 -2.47 -6.07
N LEU A 120 -15.07 -3.74 -6.43
CA LEU A 120 -15.30 -4.23 -7.79
C LEU A 120 -16.79 -4.41 -8.14
N ASN A 121 -17.66 -4.47 -7.13
CA ASN A 121 -19.09 -4.67 -7.31
C ASN A 121 -19.92 -3.72 -6.43
N PRO A 122 -19.88 -2.41 -6.72
CA PRO A 122 -20.58 -1.41 -5.92
C PRO A 122 -22.11 -1.55 -5.97
N ASP A 123 -22.65 -2.16 -7.02
CA ASP A 123 -24.09 -2.35 -7.22
C ASP A 123 -24.68 -3.43 -6.31
N ALA A 124 -23.86 -4.29 -5.71
CA ALA A 124 -24.28 -5.33 -4.77
C ALA A 124 -24.78 -4.76 -3.42
N GLY A 125 -24.66 -3.45 -3.20
CA GLY A 125 -24.97 -2.79 -1.95
C GLY A 125 -23.83 -2.91 -0.94
N ILE A 126 -23.69 -1.88 -0.10
CA ILE A 126 -22.64 -1.81 0.92
C ILE A 126 -23.21 -2.27 2.26
N SER A 127 -22.75 -3.43 2.74
CA SER A 127 -23.13 -3.94 4.06
C SER A 127 -22.49 -3.13 5.19
N GLU A 128 -23.06 -3.20 6.39
CA GLU A 128 -22.49 -2.56 7.58
C GLU A 128 -21.07 -3.09 7.88
N GLU A 129 -20.82 -4.37 7.62
CA GLU A 129 -19.49 -4.98 7.76
C GLU A 129 -18.45 -4.30 6.86
N ILE A 130 -18.80 -4.02 5.59
CA ILE A 130 -17.92 -3.30 4.66
C ILE A 130 -17.70 -1.85 5.10
N LYS A 131 -18.73 -1.18 5.66
CA LYS A 131 -18.56 0.16 6.24
C LYS A 131 -17.57 0.17 7.40
N GLN A 132 -17.67 -0.81 8.31
CA GLN A 132 -16.74 -0.92 9.43
C GLN A 132 -15.31 -1.26 8.96
N ALA A 133 -15.17 -2.14 7.97
CA ALA A 133 -13.88 -2.44 7.35
C ALA A 133 -13.27 -1.18 6.69
N ALA A 134 -14.07 -0.36 6.01
CA ALA A 134 -13.61 0.88 5.40
C ALA A 134 -13.13 1.89 6.44
N LYS A 135 -13.86 2.06 7.56
CA LYS A 135 -13.45 2.93 8.67
C LYS A 135 -12.13 2.47 9.29
N ALA A 136 -12.00 1.16 9.54
CA ALA A 136 -10.76 0.57 10.06
C ALA A 136 -9.59 0.77 9.08
N TYR A 137 -9.84 0.61 7.78
CA TYR A 137 -8.83 0.82 6.74
C TYR A 137 -8.36 2.27 6.70
N VAL A 138 -9.27 3.26 6.74
CA VAL A 138 -8.89 4.68 6.73
C VAL A 138 -7.98 5.00 7.92
N HIS A 139 -8.32 4.51 9.11
CA HIS A 139 -7.48 4.71 10.30
C HIS A 139 -6.10 4.06 10.14
N TYR A 140 -6.05 2.82 9.62
CA TYR A 140 -4.81 2.12 9.38
C TYR A 140 -3.94 2.84 8.33
N PHE A 141 -4.52 3.19 7.19
CA PHE A 141 -3.83 3.89 6.12
C PHE A 141 -3.27 5.23 6.61
N ASP A 142 -4.02 5.97 7.42
CA ASP A 142 -3.53 7.21 8.02
C ASP A 142 -2.33 6.97 8.95
N ARG A 143 -2.35 5.91 9.75
CA ARG A 143 -1.24 5.58 10.66
C ARG A 143 0.02 5.08 9.94
N HIS A 144 -0.15 4.26 8.89
CA HIS A 144 0.95 3.46 8.32
C HIS A 144 1.46 3.95 6.97
N ALA A 145 0.65 4.69 6.18
CA ALA A 145 1.11 5.16 4.88
C ALA A 145 2.27 6.16 5.00
N GLU A 146 3.24 6.03 4.10
CA GLU A 146 4.34 6.96 4.00
C GLU A 146 3.82 8.31 3.49
N LYS A 147 3.63 9.27 4.39
CA LYS A 147 3.05 10.60 4.08
C LYS A 147 3.72 11.31 2.90
N PRO A 148 5.06 11.30 2.75
CA PRO A 148 5.70 11.90 1.58
C PRO A 148 5.35 11.21 0.25
N LEU A 149 4.91 9.95 0.29
CA LEU A 149 4.56 9.15 -0.88
C LEU A 149 3.06 9.18 -1.20
N LEU A 150 2.24 9.97 -0.49
CA LEU A 150 0.80 10.12 -0.79
C LEU A 150 0.50 10.43 -2.27
N PRO A 151 1.29 11.26 -3.00
CA PRO A 151 1.06 11.47 -4.42
C PRO A 151 1.11 10.18 -5.27
N PHE A 152 1.93 9.20 -4.87
CA PHE A 152 2.00 7.90 -5.54
C PHE A 152 0.77 7.04 -5.22
N TYR A 153 0.31 7.07 -3.96
CA TYR A 153 -0.92 6.39 -3.55
C TYR A 153 -2.14 6.92 -4.31
N ASP A 154 -2.22 8.23 -4.52
CA ASP A 154 -3.27 8.84 -5.33
C ASP A 154 -3.17 8.40 -6.80
N LEU A 155 -1.96 8.44 -7.38
CA LEU A 155 -1.73 8.09 -8.78
C LEU A 155 -2.06 6.61 -9.10
N PHE A 156 -1.65 5.69 -8.23
CA PHE A 156 -1.78 4.25 -8.48
C PHE A 156 -2.92 3.57 -7.73
N GLY A 157 -3.55 4.24 -6.77
CA GLY A 157 -4.63 3.67 -5.95
C GLY A 157 -5.75 4.66 -5.61
N GLY A 158 -5.74 5.87 -6.17
CA GLY A 158 -6.66 6.94 -5.80
C GLY A 158 -8.14 6.59 -5.97
N ASP A 159 -8.50 5.79 -6.98
CA ASP A 159 -9.88 5.33 -7.18
C ASP A 159 -10.37 4.46 -6.01
N PHE A 160 -9.55 3.48 -5.63
CA PHE A 160 -9.83 2.62 -4.48
C PHE A 160 -9.86 3.42 -3.18
N LEU A 161 -8.87 4.28 -2.94
CA LEU A 161 -8.79 5.10 -1.71
C LEU A 161 -9.99 6.07 -1.59
N ARG A 162 -10.39 6.72 -2.68
CA ARG A 162 -11.58 7.59 -2.69
C ARG A 162 -12.85 6.80 -2.41
N TRP A 163 -13.02 5.63 -3.03
CA TRP A 163 -14.17 4.77 -2.77
C TRP A 163 -14.23 4.31 -1.31
N VAL A 164 -13.11 3.86 -0.74
CA VAL A 164 -13.05 3.48 0.69
C VAL A 164 -13.42 4.66 1.58
N GLY A 165 -12.91 5.87 1.28
CA GLY A 165 -13.26 7.09 2.00
C GLY A 165 -14.75 7.45 1.92
N GLN A 166 -15.40 7.25 0.77
CA GLN A 166 -16.84 7.46 0.63
C GLN A 166 -17.65 6.47 1.48
N VAL A 167 -17.30 5.19 1.41
CA VAL A 167 -17.94 4.12 2.19
C VAL A 167 -17.78 4.36 3.69
N ALA A 168 -16.59 4.75 4.15
CA ALA A 168 -16.32 4.99 5.56
C ALA A 168 -17.16 6.14 6.16
N ASN A 169 -17.60 7.09 5.33
CA ASN A 169 -18.38 8.27 5.73
C ASN A 169 -19.89 8.13 5.45
N SER A 170 -20.35 6.96 4.99
CA SER A 170 -21.75 6.65 4.67
C SER A 170 -22.52 5.97 5.80
#